data_AF-A0A9D9G944-F1
#
_entry.id   AF-A0A9D9G944-F1
#
_cell.length_a   1.000
_cell.length_b   1.000
_cell.length_c   1.000
_cell.angle_alpha   90.00
_cell.angle_beta   90.00
_cell.angle_gamma   90.00
#
_symmetry.space_group_name_H-M   'P 1'
#
loop_
_entity.id
_entity.type
_entity.pdbx_description
1 polymer ?
#
loop_
_entity_poly.entity_id
_entity_poly.type
_entity_poly.pdbx_seq_one_letter_code
_entity_poly.pdbx_strand_id
1 'polypeptide(L)'
;MKPNLKSLRLTMLLLLSSLALLSYAVPAYPGLIDFKQPDGNIVKIRMKGSESLKWAETEDGYTLLYDKVGNLVYAELDNKGDLVPSDFVATDIALRPTDVIKRLQATPKRLTYSPSQQSIANQVYQARAKQMIVTPNSPVVGTRKILLILVEFSDYSFKKSKNDFDKLMNQLNYTDGGRYGSVRDYFKENSFDQLDLVTDVVGIYRLSNKRSYYGGNDGAGNGKNPRAMA
;
A
#
# COMPACT_ATOMS: atom_id res chain seq x y z
N MET A 1 -10.59 -28.69 -46.28
CA MET A 1 -10.01 -29.26 -45.04
C MET A 1 -10.72 -28.60 -43.85
N LYS A 2 -11.61 -29.31 -43.14
CA LYS A 2 -12.28 -28.75 -41.95
C LYS A 2 -11.27 -28.71 -40.80
N PRO A 3 -11.04 -27.56 -40.15
CA PRO A 3 -10.09 -27.48 -39.06
C PRO A 3 -10.53 -28.39 -37.90
N ASN A 4 -9.57 -29.10 -37.31
CA ASN A 4 -9.82 -30.02 -36.21
C ASN A 4 -10.23 -29.20 -34.97
N LEU A 5 -11.46 -29.41 -34.47
CA LEU A 5 -12.01 -28.69 -33.33
C LEU A 5 -11.11 -28.77 -32.07
N LYS A 6 -10.31 -29.84 -31.94
CA LYS A 6 -9.35 -29.99 -30.83
C LYS A 6 -8.13 -29.09 -30.98
N SER A 7 -7.62 -28.89 -32.20
CA SER A 7 -6.49 -27.97 -32.44
C SER A 7 -6.92 -26.51 -32.27
N LEU A 8 -8.17 -26.19 -32.61
CA LEU A 8 -8.76 -24.85 -32.44
C LEU A 8 -8.94 -24.47 -30.96
N ARG A 9 -9.30 -25.44 -30.10
CA ARG A 9 -9.41 -25.23 -28.64
C ARG A 9 -8.04 -25.03 -27.98
N LEU A 10 -7.03 -25.78 -28.44
CA LEU A 10 -5.68 -25.69 -27.90
C LEU A 10 -4.99 -24.36 -28.26
N THR A 11 -5.18 -23.88 -29.50
CA THR A 11 -4.68 -22.56 -29.90
C THR A 11 -5.39 -21.42 -29.18
N MET A 12 -6.70 -21.53 -28.92
CA MET A 12 -7.44 -20.52 -28.17
C MET A 12 -7.00 -20.44 -26.70
N LEU A 13 -6.67 -21.58 -26.07
CA LEU A 13 -6.17 -21.63 -24.69
C LEU A 13 -4.76 -21.03 -24.55
N LEU A 14 -3.88 -21.27 -25.54
CA LEU A 14 -2.53 -20.68 -25.62
C LEU A 14 -2.53 -19.18 -25.90
N LEU A 15 -3.54 -18.69 -26.62
CA LEU A 15 -3.71 -17.26 -26.89
C LEU A 15 -4.25 -16.50 -25.66
N LEU A 16 -5.08 -17.14 -24.84
CA LEU A 16 -5.57 -16.54 -23.58
C LEU A 16 -4.49 -16.51 -22.48
N SER A 17 -3.61 -17.51 -22.41
CA SER A 17 -2.54 -17.55 -21.41
C SER A 17 -1.41 -16.55 -21.67
N SER A 18 -1.16 -16.18 -22.93
CA SER A 18 -0.16 -15.16 -23.28
C SER A 18 -0.61 -13.73 -22.99
N LEU A 19 -1.92 -13.47 -22.89
CA LEU A 19 -2.47 -12.17 -22.49
C LEU A 19 -2.40 -11.91 -20.97
N ALA A 20 -2.21 -12.94 -20.14
CA ALA A 20 -2.17 -12.82 -18.68
C ALA A 20 -0.85 -12.25 -18.13
N LEU A 21 0.14 -11.93 -18.97
CA LEU A 21 1.48 -11.47 -18.56
C LEU A 21 1.64 -9.95 -18.45
N LEU A 22 0.55 -9.17 -18.52
CA LEU A 22 0.59 -7.71 -18.42
C LEU A 22 0.04 -7.21 -17.07
N SER A 23 0.48 -7.81 -15.96
CA SER A 23 0.28 -7.21 -14.64
C SER A 23 1.28 -6.07 -14.44
N TYR A 24 0.93 -4.88 -14.94
CA TYR A 24 1.71 -3.69 -14.63
C TYR A 24 1.46 -3.32 -13.17
N ALA A 25 2.50 -3.42 -12.35
CA ALA A 25 2.50 -2.80 -11.02
C ALA A 25 2.17 -1.31 -11.20
N VAL A 26 1.13 -0.84 -10.51
CA VAL A 26 0.73 0.57 -10.58
C VAL A 26 1.84 1.39 -9.92
N PRO A 27 2.55 2.25 -10.66
CA PRO A 27 3.58 3.09 -10.07
C PRO A 27 2.97 4.00 -9.01
N ALA A 28 3.75 4.36 -7.99
CA ALA A 28 3.30 5.35 -7.00
C ALA A 28 2.75 6.60 -7.70
N TYR A 29 1.68 7.19 -7.14
CA TYR A 29 1.05 8.39 -7.70
C TYR A 29 2.13 9.45 -8.04
N PRO A 30 2.30 9.82 -9.32
CA PRO A 30 3.47 10.60 -9.74
C PRO A 30 3.35 12.09 -9.44
N GLY A 31 2.15 12.55 -9.04
CA GLY A 31 1.86 13.94 -8.75
C GLY A 31 2.36 14.40 -7.38
N LEU A 32 2.27 15.71 -7.15
CA LEU A 32 2.47 16.31 -5.84
C LEU A 32 1.28 15.98 -4.94
N ILE A 33 1.56 15.67 -3.68
CA ILE A 33 0.58 15.51 -2.62
C ILE A 33 0.89 16.46 -1.47
N ASP A 34 -0.16 16.94 -0.81
CA ASP A 34 -0.04 17.71 0.42
C ASP A 34 0.17 16.73 1.58
N PHE A 35 1.41 16.65 2.09
CA PHE A 35 1.74 15.84 3.24
C PHE A 35 1.66 16.67 4.51
N LYS A 36 0.82 16.23 5.47
CA LYS A 36 0.69 16.86 6.77
C LYS A 36 1.71 16.26 7.73
N GLN A 37 2.70 17.05 8.12
CA GLN A 37 3.69 16.72 9.14
C GLN A 37 3.02 16.53 10.52
N PRO A 38 3.67 15.83 11.46
CA PRO A 38 3.14 15.64 12.82
C PRO A 38 2.82 16.93 13.58
N ASP A 39 3.57 18.01 13.33
CA ASP A 39 3.34 19.35 13.89
C ASP A 39 2.13 20.09 13.26
N GLY A 40 1.56 19.52 12.20
CA GLY A 40 0.41 20.06 11.48
C GLY A 40 0.76 20.88 10.24
N ASN A 41 2.05 21.19 10.01
CA ASN A 41 2.49 21.88 8.81
C ASN A 41 2.31 21.01 7.57
N ILE A 42 2.08 21.66 6.43
CA ILE A 42 1.91 20.96 5.15
C ILE A 42 3.19 21.15 4.32
N VAL A 43 3.67 20.06 3.73
CA VAL A 43 4.76 20.07 2.74
C VAL A 43 4.29 19.38 1.46
N LYS A 44 4.53 20.01 0.31
CA LYS A 44 4.25 19.43 -1.01
C LYS A 44 5.35 18.46 -1.41
N ILE A 45 4.99 17.20 -1.58
CA ILE A 45 5.96 16.13 -1.88
C ILE A 45 5.49 15.25 -3.03
N ARG A 46 6.44 14.59 -3.71
CA ARG A 46 6.21 13.42 -4.55
C ARG A 46 6.72 12.19 -3.83
N MET A 47 5.93 11.12 -3.79
CA MET A 47 6.42 9.83 -3.28
C MET A 47 7.21 9.12 -4.38
N LYS A 48 8.37 8.57 -4.02
CA LYS A 48 9.31 7.91 -4.93
C LYS A 48 9.74 6.58 -4.33
N GLY A 49 10.08 5.62 -5.19
CA GLY A 49 10.60 4.33 -4.76
C GLY A 49 10.06 3.13 -5.52
N SER A 50 10.38 1.96 -4.96
CA SER A 50 9.93 0.62 -5.32
C SER A 50 9.34 -0.07 -4.08
N GLU A 51 8.95 -1.33 -4.23
CA GLU A 51 8.47 -2.18 -3.14
C GLU A 51 9.53 -2.44 -2.06
N SER A 52 10.82 -2.24 -2.37
CA SER A 52 11.93 -2.44 -1.45
C SER A 52 12.42 -1.16 -0.77
N LEU A 53 12.37 -0.02 -1.45
CA LEU A 53 12.84 1.27 -0.94
C LEU A 53 11.89 2.39 -1.32
N LYS A 54 11.59 3.28 -0.38
CA LYS A 54 10.69 4.41 -0.58
C LYS A 54 11.23 5.67 0.08
N TRP A 55 11.06 6.81 -0.59
CA TRP A 55 11.40 8.13 -0.09
C TRP A 55 10.40 9.16 -0.60
N ALA A 56 10.49 10.39 -0.12
CA ALA A 56 9.73 11.51 -0.63
C ALA A 56 10.68 12.52 -1.29
N GLU A 57 10.17 13.32 -2.21
CA GLU A 57 10.92 14.41 -2.86
C GLU A 57 10.10 15.68 -2.77
N THR A 58 10.70 16.80 -2.34
CA THR A 58 10.03 18.10 -2.41
C THR A 58 9.76 18.51 -3.86
N GLU A 59 8.83 19.45 -4.08
CA GLU A 59 8.54 19.97 -5.42
C GLU A 59 9.79 20.44 -6.19
N ASP A 60 10.74 21.04 -5.47
CA ASP A 60 12.01 21.56 -6.01
C ASP A 60 13.18 20.55 -6.00
N GLY A 61 12.92 19.28 -5.67
CA GLY A 61 13.84 18.17 -5.94
C GLY A 61 14.76 17.73 -4.80
N TYR A 62 14.48 18.10 -3.54
CA TYR A 62 15.25 17.61 -2.40
C TYR A 62 14.65 16.31 -1.87
N THR A 63 15.52 15.31 -1.68
CA THR A 63 15.15 14.00 -1.13
C THR A 63 14.81 14.13 0.35
N LEU A 64 13.75 13.47 0.78
CA LEU A 64 13.23 13.44 2.13
C LEU A 64 13.15 12.00 2.64
N LEU A 65 13.50 11.81 3.91
CA LEU A 65 13.38 10.56 4.64
C LEU A 65 12.57 10.77 5.92
N TYR A 66 12.06 9.69 6.50
CA TYR A 66 11.50 9.74 7.83
C TYR A 66 12.61 9.74 8.88
N ASP A 67 12.52 10.65 9.86
CA ASP A 67 13.32 10.60 11.08
C ASP A 67 12.77 9.55 12.06
N LYS A 68 13.43 9.35 13.20
CA LYS A 68 13.03 8.38 14.25
C LYS A 68 11.66 8.65 14.90
N VAL A 69 11.09 9.84 14.73
CA VAL A 69 9.83 10.29 15.34
C VAL A 69 8.69 10.31 14.33
N GLY A 70 8.98 10.13 13.04
CA GLY A 70 8.00 10.09 11.95
C GLY A 70 7.82 11.41 11.21
N ASN A 71 8.72 12.39 11.38
CA ASN A 71 8.74 13.60 10.56
C ASN A 71 9.42 13.30 9.22
N LEU A 72 8.94 13.94 8.14
CA LEU A 72 9.75 14.03 6.93
C LEU A 72 10.83 15.10 7.13
N VAL A 73 12.07 14.67 7.02
CA VAL A 73 13.28 15.51 7.12
C VAL A 73 14.07 15.45 5.82
N TYR A 74 14.86 16.46 5.55
CA TYR A 74 15.78 16.45 4.41
C TYR A 74 16.79 15.32 4.56
N ALA A 75 17.10 14.65 3.45
CA ALA A 75 18.12 13.61 3.41
C ALA A 75 19.50 14.20 3.14
N GLU A 76 20.52 13.53 3.64
CA GLU A 76 21.92 13.82 3.38
C GLU A 76 22.71 12.53 3.17
N LEU A 77 23.95 12.68 2.72
CA LEU A 77 24.86 11.56 2.59
C LEU A 77 25.79 11.53 3.81
N ASP A 78 25.93 10.36 4.42
CA ASP A 78 26.93 10.15 5.45
C ASP A 78 28.34 9.98 4.84
N ASN A 79 29.34 9.75 5.69
CA ASN A 79 30.73 9.57 5.26
C ASN A 79 30.96 8.35 4.35
N LYS A 80 29.99 7.44 4.24
CA LYS A 80 30.02 6.26 3.36
C LYS A 80 29.25 6.48 2.06
N GLY A 81 28.62 7.65 1.90
CA GLY A 81 27.72 7.93 0.78
C GLY A 81 26.35 7.26 0.93
N ASP A 82 25.99 6.80 2.14
CA ASP A 82 24.67 6.27 2.43
C ASP A 82 23.69 7.41 2.66
N LEU A 83 22.49 7.27 2.10
CA LEU A 83 21.41 8.22 2.29
C LEU A 83 20.83 8.08 3.70
N VAL A 84 20.88 9.15 4.48
CA VAL A 84 20.45 9.20 5.89
C VAL A 84 19.56 10.42 6.17
N PRO A 85 18.65 10.36 7.16
CA PRO A 85 17.87 11.52 7.56
C PRO A 85 18.75 12.55 8.27
N SER A 86 18.58 13.83 7.93
CA SER A 86 19.18 14.96 8.65
C SER A 86 18.27 15.46 9.80
N ASP A 87 18.73 16.45 10.55
CA ASP A 87 17.95 17.09 11.61
C ASP A 87 16.98 18.19 11.11
N PHE A 88 16.95 18.46 9.81
CA PHE A 88 16.15 19.55 9.24
C PHE A 88 14.78 19.04 8.77
N VAL A 89 13.73 19.42 9.49
CA VAL A 89 12.33 19.09 9.13
C VAL A 89 11.95 19.77 7.82
N ALA A 90 11.30 19.02 6.93
CA ALA A 90 10.84 19.51 5.65
C ALA A 90 9.63 20.44 5.83
N THR A 91 9.72 21.63 5.26
CA THR A 91 8.63 22.61 5.20
C THR A 91 8.29 22.93 3.76
N ASP A 92 7.12 23.53 3.54
CA ASP A 92 6.78 24.14 2.25
C ASP A 92 7.90 25.11 1.79
N ILE A 93 8.12 25.20 0.48
CA ILE A 93 9.17 26.03 -0.13
C ILE A 93 9.06 27.48 0.37
N ALA A 94 7.84 28.01 0.48
CA ALA A 94 7.61 29.40 0.90
C ALA A 94 7.88 29.65 2.38
N LEU A 95 7.94 28.60 3.21
CA LEU A 95 8.05 28.68 4.67
C LEU A 95 9.40 28.20 5.21
N ARG A 96 10.38 27.94 4.35
CA ARG A 96 11.69 27.43 4.77
C ARG A 96 12.44 28.45 5.64
N PRO A 97 12.90 28.04 6.83
CA PRO A 97 13.82 28.85 7.64
C PRO A 97 15.12 29.16 6.89
N THR A 98 15.74 30.30 7.19
CA THR A 98 16.94 30.79 6.48
C THR A 98 18.14 29.85 6.62
N ASP A 99 18.30 29.21 7.78
CA ASP A 99 19.33 28.19 8.03
C ASP A 99 19.11 26.94 7.18
N VAL A 100 17.86 26.48 7.03
CA VAL A 100 17.50 25.38 6.13
C VAL A 100 17.83 25.75 4.68
N ILE A 101 17.46 26.95 4.23
CA ILE A 101 17.78 27.40 2.86
C ILE A 101 19.29 27.36 2.60
N LYS A 102 20.10 27.86 3.53
CA LYS A 102 21.57 27.84 3.41
C LYS A 102 22.11 26.41 3.33
N ARG A 103 21.59 25.49 4.15
CA ARG A 103 21.98 24.07 4.10
C ARG A 103 21.63 23.45 2.75
N LEU A 104 20.41 23.66 2.26
CA LEU A 104 19.93 23.10 1.00
C LEU A 104 20.68 23.61 -0.23
N GLN A 105 21.22 24.83 -0.20
CA GLN A 105 22.09 25.34 -1.27
C GLN A 105 23.38 24.52 -1.43
N ALA A 106 23.88 23.91 -0.34
CA ALA A 106 25.05 23.04 -0.36
C ALA A 106 24.71 21.56 -0.62
N THR A 107 23.43 21.18 -0.52
CA THR A 107 22.98 19.80 -0.70
C THR A 107 22.61 19.54 -2.19
N PRO A 108 23.17 18.51 -2.83
CA PRO A 108 22.73 18.11 -4.16
C PRO A 108 21.27 17.68 -4.17
N LYS A 109 20.56 18.00 -5.27
CA LYS A 109 19.18 17.57 -5.47
C LYS A 109 19.12 16.10 -5.90
N ARG A 110 18.00 15.44 -5.63
CA ARG A 110 17.71 14.05 -6.03
C ARG A 110 18.76 13.05 -5.53
N LEU A 111 19.20 13.20 -4.28
CA LEU A 111 20.02 12.20 -3.62
C LEU A 111 19.29 10.85 -3.62
N THR A 112 20.04 9.77 -3.84
CA THR A 112 19.52 8.41 -3.89
C THR A 112 20.24 7.53 -2.88
N TYR A 113 19.60 6.42 -2.50
CA TYR A 113 20.23 5.38 -1.70
C TYR A 113 21.49 4.84 -2.36
N SER A 114 22.51 4.52 -1.57
CA SER A 114 23.74 3.91 -2.07
C SER A 114 23.48 2.53 -2.68
N PRO A 115 24.36 2.01 -3.55
CA PRO A 115 24.24 0.65 -4.07
C PRO A 115 24.15 -0.43 -2.96
N SER A 116 24.80 -0.19 -1.82
CA SER A 116 24.75 -1.11 -0.67
C SER A 116 23.36 -1.10 0.00
N GLN A 117 22.80 0.09 0.24
CA GLN A 117 21.46 0.22 0.80
C GLN A 117 20.40 -0.41 -0.12
N GLN A 118 20.54 -0.22 -1.44
CA GLN A 118 19.66 -0.84 -2.44
C GLN A 118 19.75 -2.37 -2.44
N SER A 119 20.96 -2.94 -2.40
CA SER A 119 21.13 -4.39 -2.42
C SER A 119 20.57 -5.06 -1.16
N ILE A 120 20.83 -4.48 0.03
CA ILE A 120 20.29 -4.96 1.31
C ILE A 120 18.76 -4.92 1.29
N ALA A 121 18.18 -3.80 0.88
CA ALA A 121 16.72 -3.66 0.84
C ALA A 121 16.06 -4.65 -0.13
N ASN A 122 16.66 -4.85 -1.31
CA ASN A 122 16.20 -5.83 -2.28
C ASN A 122 16.30 -7.27 -1.74
N GLN A 123 17.38 -7.62 -1.05
CA GLN A 123 17.53 -8.94 -0.44
C GLN A 123 16.47 -9.21 0.64
N VAL A 124 16.22 -8.22 1.51
CA VAL A 124 15.18 -8.31 2.53
C VAL A 124 13.79 -8.46 1.90
N TYR A 125 13.50 -7.66 0.86
CA TYR A 125 12.25 -7.76 0.10
C TYR A 125 12.07 -9.17 -0.49
N GLN A 126 13.08 -9.69 -1.18
CA GLN A 126 13.02 -11.03 -1.80
C GLN A 126 12.86 -12.15 -0.76
N ALA A 127 13.52 -12.05 0.40
CA ALA A 127 13.35 -13.01 1.49
C ALA A 127 11.90 -13.06 2.01
N ARG A 128 11.26 -11.88 2.17
CA ARG A 128 9.85 -11.77 2.56
C ARG A 128 8.91 -12.29 1.47
N ALA A 129 9.18 -11.95 0.21
CA ALA A 129 8.39 -12.43 -0.92
C ALA A 129 8.40 -13.97 -1.00
N LYS A 130 9.56 -14.62 -0.79
CA LYS A 130 9.68 -16.08 -0.73
C LYS A 130 8.87 -16.72 0.41
N GLN A 131 8.71 -16.04 1.54
CA GLN A 131 7.86 -16.51 2.64
C GLN A 131 6.37 -16.37 2.34
N MET A 132 5.98 -15.42 1.49
CA MET A 132 4.58 -15.21 1.08
C MET A 132 4.12 -16.14 -0.04
N ILE A 133 5.04 -16.76 -0.80
CA ILE A 133 4.72 -17.85 -1.72
C ILE A 133 4.48 -19.13 -0.91
N VAL A 134 3.35 -19.17 -0.21
CA VAL A 134 2.75 -20.42 0.23
C VAL A 134 1.93 -20.91 -0.96
N THR A 135 2.53 -21.72 -1.83
CA THR A 135 1.75 -22.42 -2.86
C THR A 135 0.83 -23.38 -2.12
N PRO A 136 -0.51 -23.18 -2.12
CA PRO A 136 -1.39 -24.12 -1.47
C PRO A 136 -1.23 -25.47 -2.19
N ASN A 137 -0.96 -26.54 -1.46
CA ASN A 137 -0.84 -27.89 -2.05
C ASN A 137 -2.16 -28.39 -2.69
N SER A 138 -3.25 -27.63 -2.59
CA SER A 138 -4.55 -27.97 -3.15
C SER A 138 -5.38 -26.72 -3.47
N PRO A 139 -6.22 -26.73 -4.53
CA PRO A 139 -7.10 -25.63 -4.85
C PRO A 139 -8.13 -25.40 -3.74
N VAL A 140 -8.42 -24.13 -3.45
CA VAL A 140 -9.45 -23.75 -2.47
C VAL A 140 -10.82 -23.79 -3.17
N VAL A 141 -11.61 -24.81 -2.84
CA VAL A 141 -12.94 -25.07 -3.44
C VAL A 141 -14.02 -25.26 -2.37
N GLY A 142 -15.28 -25.27 -2.79
CA GLY A 142 -16.48 -25.43 -1.97
C GLY A 142 -16.90 -24.14 -1.27
N THR A 143 -17.85 -24.26 -0.34
CA THR A 143 -18.24 -23.13 0.51
C THR A 143 -17.18 -22.87 1.58
N ARG A 144 -16.61 -21.66 1.58
CA ARG A 144 -15.59 -21.24 2.54
C ARG A 144 -16.11 -20.04 3.31
N LYS A 145 -15.92 -20.08 4.63
CA LYS A 145 -16.28 -18.96 5.51
C LYS A 145 -15.06 -18.11 5.83
N ILE A 146 -15.23 -16.80 5.77
CA ILE A 146 -14.25 -15.82 6.24
C ILE A 146 -14.91 -14.87 7.24
N LEU A 147 -14.11 -14.27 8.11
CA LEU A 147 -14.59 -13.34 9.13
C LEU A 147 -14.24 -11.91 8.73
N LEU A 148 -15.22 -11.01 8.75
CA LEU A 148 -15.02 -9.56 8.64
C LEU A 148 -15.40 -8.89 9.97
N ILE A 149 -14.39 -8.37 10.68
CA ILE A 149 -14.58 -7.64 11.94
C ILE A 149 -14.60 -6.14 11.64
N LEU A 150 -15.74 -5.49 11.90
CA LEU A 150 -15.87 -4.05 11.76
C LEU A 150 -15.43 -3.37 13.06
N VAL A 151 -14.37 -2.56 12.99
CA VAL A 151 -13.85 -1.77 14.10
C VAL A 151 -13.88 -0.28 13.79
N GLU A 152 -14.35 0.53 14.73
CA GLU A 152 -14.31 1.99 14.64
C GLU A 152 -13.43 2.60 15.73
N PHE A 153 -12.96 3.82 15.50
CA PHE A 153 -12.05 4.50 16.43
C PHE A 153 -12.81 5.41 17.37
N SER A 154 -12.19 5.80 18.49
CA SER A 154 -12.84 6.71 19.45
C SER A 154 -13.23 8.06 18.84
N ASP A 155 -12.52 8.48 17.79
CA ASP A 155 -12.68 9.75 17.06
C ASP A 155 -13.19 9.60 15.62
N TYR A 156 -13.51 8.39 15.16
CA TYR A 156 -13.96 8.17 13.78
C TYR A 156 -14.91 6.98 13.68
N SER A 157 -16.18 7.28 13.38
CA SER A 157 -17.26 6.31 13.27
C SER A 157 -17.59 5.95 11.81
N PHE A 158 -18.16 4.77 11.61
CA PHE A 158 -18.62 4.36 10.28
C PHE A 158 -19.78 5.22 9.77
N LYS A 159 -19.77 5.50 8.47
CA LYS A 159 -20.90 6.09 7.74
C LYS A 159 -21.85 5.04 7.15
N LYS A 160 -21.42 3.78 7.13
CA LYS A 160 -22.15 2.64 6.58
C LYS A 160 -22.51 1.68 7.70
N SER A 161 -23.69 1.09 7.60
CA SER A 161 -24.18 0.09 8.56
C SER A 161 -23.47 -1.24 8.36
N LYS A 162 -23.48 -2.10 9.39
CA LYS A 162 -23.06 -3.50 9.28
C LYS A 162 -23.73 -4.22 8.10
N ASN A 163 -25.00 -3.92 7.85
CA ASN A 163 -25.78 -4.53 6.77
C ASN A 163 -25.28 -4.10 5.37
N ASP A 164 -24.79 -2.87 5.22
CA ASP A 164 -24.18 -2.43 3.96
C ASP A 164 -22.92 -3.26 3.63
N PHE A 165 -22.12 -3.56 4.66
CA PHE A 165 -20.98 -4.46 4.52
C PHE A 165 -21.42 -5.89 4.23
N ASP A 166 -22.42 -6.41 4.94
CA ASP A 166 -22.96 -7.75 4.70
C ASP A 166 -23.42 -7.94 3.25
N LYS A 167 -24.16 -6.97 2.70
CA LYS A 167 -24.56 -6.96 1.30
C LYS A 167 -23.35 -6.92 0.35
N LEU A 168 -22.41 -6.00 0.57
CA LEU A 168 -21.21 -5.89 -0.26
C LEU A 168 -20.39 -7.19 -0.27
N MET A 169 -20.36 -7.92 0.85
CA MET A 169 -19.60 -9.16 0.96
C MET A 169 -20.36 -10.37 0.42
N ASN A 170 -21.68 -10.47 0.65
CA ASN A 170 -22.43 -11.73 0.50
C ASN A 170 -23.60 -11.71 -0.49
N GLN A 171 -24.15 -10.53 -0.84
CA GLN A 171 -25.37 -10.47 -1.66
C GLN A 171 -25.06 -10.85 -3.10
N LEU A 172 -25.74 -11.89 -3.61
CA LEU A 172 -25.63 -12.25 -5.02
C LEU A 172 -26.23 -11.16 -5.91
N ASN A 173 -25.57 -10.90 -7.03
CA ASN A 173 -25.94 -9.84 -7.99
C ASN A 173 -26.04 -8.46 -7.31
N TYR A 174 -25.09 -8.13 -6.43
CA TYR A 174 -25.06 -6.85 -5.73
C TYR A 174 -24.86 -5.67 -6.71
N THR A 175 -25.69 -4.62 -6.57
CA THR A 175 -25.69 -3.46 -7.50
C THR A 175 -25.67 -2.08 -6.82
N ASP A 176 -25.53 -2.02 -5.49
CA ASP A 176 -25.64 -0.74 -4.78
C ASP A 176 -24.48 0.22 -5.11
N GLY A 177 -24.85 1.45 -5.47
CA GLY A 177 -23.91 2.53 -5.77
C GLY A 177 -23.16 2.38 -7.09
N GLY A 178 -23.77 1.74 -8.10
CA GLY A 178 -23.18 1.58 -9.43
C GLY A 178 -22.09 0.51 -9.51
N ARG A 179 -22.04 -0.39 -8.52
CA ARG A 179 -21.13 -1.54 -8.50
C ARG A 179 -21.79 -2.73 -9.18
N TYR A 180 -20.99 -3.69 -9.63
CA TYR A 180 -21.47 -4.93 -10.24
C TYR A 180 -20.84 -6.11 -9.50
N GLY A 181 -21.64 -6.80 -8.70
CA GLY A 181 -21.24 -7.96 -7.92
C GLY A 181 -20.73 -7.64 -6.51
N SER A 182 -20.94 -8.58 -5.61
CA SER A 182 -20.35 -8.65 -4.27
C SER A 182 -18.99 -9.35 -4.30
N VAL A 183 -18.29 -9.37 -3.16
CA VAL A 183 -17.08 -10.19 -3.00
C VAL A 183 -17.38 -11.67 -3.27
N ARG A 184 -18.53 -12.17 -2.81
CA ARG A 184 -19.00 -13.52 -3.11
C ARG A 184 -19.24 -13.75 -4.60
N ASP A 185 -19.89 -12.81 -5.31
CA ASP A 185 -20.07 -12.90 -6.77
C ASP A 185 -18.72 -13.00 -7.49
N TYR A 186 -17.75 -12.16 -7.11
CA TYR A 186 -16.41 -12.16 -7.69
C TYR A 186 -15.73 -13.53 -7.57
N PHE A 187 -15.72 -14.13 -6.38
CA PHE A 187 -15.07 -15.43 -6.19
C PHE A 187 -15.84 -16.57 -6.86
N LYS A 188 -17.18 -16.52 -6.89
CA LYS A 188 -17.98 -17.52 -7.63
C LYS A 188 -17.69 -17.45 -9.13
N GLU A 189 -17.70 -16.25 -9.73
CA GLU A 189 -17.44 -16.06 -11.15
C GLU A 189 -16.03 -16.50 -11.55
N ASN A 190 -15.00 -16.01 -10.83
CA ASN A 190 -13.59 -16.30 -11.16
C ASN A 190 -13.18 -17.75 -10.88
N SER A 191 -13.98 -18.50 -10.11
CA SER A 191 -13.74 -19.92 -9.84
C SER A 191 -14.63 -20.85 -10.68
N PHE A 192 -15.45 -20.34 -11.58
CA PHE A 192 -16.48 -21.12 -12.28
C PHE A 192 -17.38 -21.88 -11.30
N ASP A 193 -17.90 -21.18 -10.30
CA ASP A 193 -18.73 -21.69 -9.21
C ASP A 193 -18.06 -22.73 -8.29
N GLN A 194 -16.75 -22.96 -8.43
CA GLN A 194 -16.03 -23.91 -7.59
C GLN A 194 -15.73 -23.38 -6.18
N LEU A 195 -15.73 -22.06 -5.97
CA LEU A 195 -15.52 -21.42 -4.68
C LEU A 195 -16.71 -20.52 -4.34
N ASP A 196 -17.35 -20.82 -3.21
CA ASP A 196 -18.45 -20.04 -2.66
C ASP A 196 -17.99 -19.38 -1.34
N LEU A 197 -17.50 -18.15 -1.43
CA LEU A 197 -16.95 -17.43 -0.29
C LEU A 197 -18.05 -16.68 0.48
N VAL A 198 -18.33 -17.12 1.71
CA VAL A 198 -19.32 -16.53 2.61
C VAL A 198 -18.60 -15.78 3.72
N THR A 199 -19.00 -14.54 3.99
CA THR A 199 -18.39 -13.70 5.01
C THR A 199 -19.29 -13.54 6.22
N ASP A 200 -18.82 -13.96 7.38
CA ASP A 200 -19.46 -13.62 8.65
C ASP A 200 -19.03 -12.19 9.04
N VAL A 201 -19.94 -11.23 8.88
CA VAL A 201 -19.69 -9.82 9.26
C VAL A 201 -20.09 -9.61 10.72
N VAL A 202 -19.16 -9.14 11.56
CA VAL A 202 -19.35 -8.88 12.99
C VAL A 202 -18.91 -7.47 13.39
N GLY A 203 -19.33 -6.99 14.57
CA GLY A 203 -19.16 -5.60 15.00
C GLY A 203 -20.46 -4.78 14.84
N ILE A 204 -20.43 -3.45 14.89
CA ILE A 204 -19.25 -2.56 14.96
C ILE A 204 -18.70 -2.48 16.39
N TYR A 205 -17.40 -2.75 16.56
CA TYR A 205 -16.71 -2.60 17.85
C TYR A 205 -15.96 -1.27 17.91
N ARG A 206 -16.14 -0.49 18.98
CA ARG A 206 -15.42 0.77 19.16
C ARG A 206 -14.15 0.57 19.98
N LEU A 207 -13.02 0.94 19.38
CA LEU A 207 -11.70 0.93 20.00
C LEU A 207 -11.54 2.10 20.98
N SER A 208 -10.70 1.89 22.00
CA SER A 208 -10.51 2.85 23.09
C SER A 208 -9.74 4.12 22.70
N ASN A 209 -8.94 4.07 21.63
CA ASN A 209 -8.08 5.19 21.23
C ASN A 209 -8.47 5.78 19.87
N LYS A 210 -7.87 6.94 19.58
CA LYS A 210 -8.02 7.66 18.31
C LYS A 210 -7.36 6.90 17.15
N ARG A 211 -7.80 7.13 15.92
CA ARG A 211 -7.22 6.53 14.71
C ARG A 211 -5.69 6.73 14.61
N SER A 212 -5.20 7.91 15.00
CA SER A 212 -3.75 8.23 14.96
C SER A 212 -2.92 7.38 15.92
N TYR A 213 -3.50 6.87 17.02
CA TYR A 213 -2.79 6.01 17.95
C TYR A 213 -2.45 4.66 17.31
N TYR A 214 -3.40 4.07 16.58
CA TYR A 214 -3.25 2.75 15.97
C TYR A 214 -2.56 2.79 14.60
N GLY A 215 -2.80 3.86 13.82
CA GLY A 215 -2.24 4.04 12.48
C GLY A 215 -0.96 4.88 12.41
N GLY A 216 -0.40 5.27 13.57
CA GLY A 216 0.86 6.00 13.63
C GLY A 216 2.04 5.11 13.26
N ASN A 217 3.06 5.70 12.64
CA ASN A 217 4.31 5.01 12.32
C ASN A 217 5.39 5.34 13.34
N ASP A 218 6.30 4.40 13.58
CA ASP A 218 7.61 4.70 14.14
C ASP A 218 8.46 5.42 13.09
N GLY A 219 9.65 5.86 13.48
CA GLY A 219 10.52 6.55 12.55
C GLY A 219 11.27 5.72 11.52
N ALA A 220 11.08 4.39 11.54
CA ALA A 220 11.43 3.54 10.41
C ALA A 220 10.24 3.38 9.43
N GLY A 221 9.12 4.06 9.70
CA GLY A 221 7.91 3.98 8.90
C GLY A 221 7.10 2.69 9.12
N ASN A 222 7.36 1.94 10.20
CA ASN A 222 6.57 0.77 10.57
C ASN A 222 5.40 1.18 11.48
N GLY A 223 4.28 0.45 11.45
CA GLY A 223 3.16 0.73 12.34
C GLY A 223 3.55 0.58 13.81
N LYS A 224 3.32 1.63 14.61
CA LYS A 224 3.73 1.73 16.02
C LYS A 224 2.88 0.85 16.94
N ASN A 225 1.55 0.94 16.82
CA ASN A 225 0.61 0.22 17.70
C ASN A 225 -0.45 -0.63 16.96
N PRO A 226 -0.17 -1.29 15.82
CA PRO A 226 -1.20 -2.06 15.11
C PRO A 226 -1.73 -3.22 15.95
N ARG A 227 -0.91 -3.78 16.86
CA ARG A 227 -1.29 -4.87 17.76
C ARG A 227 -2.21 -4.45 18.91
N ALA A 228 -2.38 -3.16 19.16
CA ALA A 228 -3.25 -2.66 20.23
C ALA A 228 -4.75 -2.70 19.87
N MET A 229 -5.09 -3.12 18.65
CA MET A 229 -6.49 -3.35 18.22
C MET A 229 -7.02 -4.73 18.65
N ALA A 230 -6.16 -5.58 19.23
CA ALA A 230 -6.50 -6.94 19.65
C ALA A 230 -7.36 -6.96 20.93
#